data_AF-A0A2M7MTT8-F1
#
_entry.id   AF-A0A2M7MTT8-F1
#
_cell.length_a   1.000
_cell.length_b   1.000
_cell.length_c   1.000
_cell.angle_alpha   90.00
_cell.angle_beta   90.00
_cell.angle_gamma   90.00
#
_symmetry.space_group_name_H-M   'P 1'
#
loop_
_entity.id
_entity.type
_entity.pdbx_description
1 polymer ?
#
loop_
_entity_poly.entity_id
_entity_poly.type
_entity_poly.pdbx_seq_one_letter_code
_entity_poly.pdbx_strand_id
1 'polypeptide(L)'
;MALKFLFFPGDPVALDRITKRFADARDAVARRDGKFWEGGKEPPSFHEIRSLSIRVWTAQAGADFAQSIAGHKDSATTATSRDVRGSEWAKIVLAT
;
A
#
# COMPACT_ATOMS: atom_id res chain seq x y z
N MET A 1 -37.36 13.36 -2.32
CA MET A 1 -37.11 12.15 -3.13
C MET A 1 -35.77 11.57 -2.67
N ALA A 2 -35.79 10.60 -1.75
CA ALA A 2 -34.59 10.05 -1.13
C ALA A 2 -34.13 8.82 -1.89
N LEU A 3 -33.02 8.93 -2.65
CA LEU A 3 -32.38 7.77 -3.24
C LEU A 3 -31.57 7.07 -2.15
N LYS A 4 -32.21 6.14 -1.46
CA LYS A 4 -31.59 5.29 -0.44
C LYS A 4 -30.78 4.23 -1.18
N PHE A 5 -29.46 4.36 -1.21
CA PHE A 5 -28.57 3.30 -1.66
C PHE A 5 -28.77 2.08 -0.75
N LEU A 6 -29.61 1.15 -1.20
CA LEU A 6 -29.91 -0.09 -0.50
C LEU A 6 -28.73 -1.04 -0.74
N PHE A 7 -27.81 -1.10 0.22
CA PHE A 7 -26.83 -2.18 0.32
C PHE A 7 -27.26 -3.06 1.50
N PHE A 8 -27.42 -4.34 1.27
CA PHE A 8 -27.71 -5.33 2.29
C PHE A 8 -26.43 -6.02 2.76
N PRO A 9 -26.38 -6.53 4.00
CA PRO A 9 -25.35 -7.47 4.41
C PRO A 9 -25.26 -8.63 3.41
N GLY A 10 -24.06 -8.87 2.86
CA GLY A 10 -23.82 -9.90 1.84
C GLY A 10 -23.69 -9.34 0.41
N ASP A 11 -24.08 -8.09 0.15
CA ASP A 11 -23.89 -7.47 -1.16
C ASP A 11 -22.40 -7.24 -1.47
N PRO A 12 -22.01 -7.31 -2.75
CA PRO A 12 -20.67 -6.94 -3.17
C PRO A 12 -20.30 -5.51 -2.75
N VAL A 13 -19.08 -5.35 -2.29
CA VAL A 13 -18.52 -4.03 -2.01
C VAL A 13 -18.26 -3.31 -3.34
N ALA A 14 -18.73 -2.08 -3.46
CA ALA A 14 -18.42 -1.24 -4.62
C ALA A 14 -16.89 -1.10 -4.80
N LEU A 15 -16.42 -1.16 -6.05
CA LEU A 15 -14.98 -1.25 -6.39
C LEU A 15 -14.12 -0.16 -5.73
N ASP A 16 -14.61 1.07 -5.67
CA ASP A 16 -13.89 2.22 -5.13
C ASP A 16 -14.05 2.39 -3.61
N ARG A 17 -14.97 1.65 -2.98
CA ARG A 17 -15.32 1.85 -1.57
C ARG A 17 -14.17 1.52 -0.65
N ILE A 18 -13.39 0.48 -0.95
CA ILE A 18 -12.21 0.11 -0.16
C ILE A 18 -11.17 1.24 -0.21
N THR A 19 -10.87 1.75 -1.42
CA THR A 19 -9.94 2.87 -1.61
C THR A 19 -10.38 4.12 -0.85
N LYS A 20 -11.66 4.48 -0.91
CA LYS A 20 -12.23 5.64 -0.20
C LYS A 20 -12.14 5.47 1.32
N ARG A 21 -12.55 4.30 1.84
CA ARG A 21 -12.50 4.03 3.29
C ARG A 21 -11.09 3.94 3.83
N PHE A 22 -10.14 3.44 3.04
CA PHE A 22 -8.73 3.50 3.40
C PHE A 22 -8.24 4.94 3.51
N ALA A 23 -8.56 5.81 2.55
CA ALA A 23 -8.20 7.23 2.61
C ALA A 23 -8.81 7.94 3.82
N ASP A 24 -10.10 7.69 4.11
CA ASP A 24 -10.78 8.22 5.30
C ASP A 24 -10.03 7.84 6.59
N ALA A 25 -9.65 6.56 6.72
CA ALA A 25 -8.95 6.02 7.88
C ALA A 25 -7.53 6.59 8.01
N ARG A 26 -6.77 6.62 6.91
CA ARG A 26 -5.43 7.22 6.83
C ARG A 26 -5.47 8.68 7.29
N ASP A 27 -6.43 9.45 6.78
CA ASP A 27 -6.53 10.89 7.08
C ASP A 27 -7.02 11.14 8.52
N ALA A 28 -7.82 10.23 9.09
CA ALA A 28 -8.20 10.29 10.50
C ALA A 28 -6.99 10.10 11.42
N VAL A 29 -6.11 9.15 11.11
CA VAL A 29 -4.85 8.94 11.85
C VAL A 29 -3.94 10.17 11.70
N ALA A 30 -3.85 10.74 10.49
CA ALA A 30 -3.07 11.96 10.23
C ALA A 30 -3.59 13.17 11.03
N ARG A 31 -4.91 13.30 11.18
CA ARG A 31 -5.48 14.36 12.02
C ARG A 31 -5.21 14.13 13.51
N ARG A 32 -5.20 12.87 13.95
CA ARG A 32 -4.99 12.49 15.36
C ARG A 32 -3.54 12.70 15.82
N ASP A 33 -2.58 12.23 15.02
CA ASP A 33 -1.16 12.15 15.41
C ASP A 33 -0.32 13.31 14.83
N GLY A 34 -0.90 14.16 13.98
CA GLY A 34 -0.24 15.27 13.30
C GLY A 34 0.08 14.97 11.82
N LYS A 35 0.59 15.97 11.10
CA LYS A 35 0.86 15.82 9.65
C LYS A 35 1.96 14.77 9.40
N PHE A 36 1.60 13.69 8.71
CA PHE A 36 2.56 12.68 8.21
C PHE A 36 3.25 13.08 6.91
N TRP A 37 2.65 13.97 6.13
CA TRP A 37 3.06 14.21 4.74
C TRP A 37 3.75 15.56 4.60
N GLU A 38 4.95 15.54 4.02
CA GLU A 38 5.65 16.73 3.58
C GLU A 38 4.82 17.46 2.51
N GLY A 39 4.89 18.79 2.49
CA GLY A 39 4.22 19.59 1.47
C GLY A 39 4.67 19.19 0.07
N GLY A 40 3.71 18.98 -0.84
CA GLY A 40 3.98 18.65 -2.24
C GLY A 40 4.02 17.15 -2.56
N LYS A 41 3.86 16.25 -1.58
CA LYS A 41 3.72 14.80 -1.82
C LYS A 41 2.27 14.35 -1.69
N GLU A 42 1.83 13.51 -2.61
CA GLU A 42 0.52 12.84 -2.48
C GLU A 42 0.56 11.80 -1.36
N PRO A 43 -0.50 11.70 -0.54
CA PRO A 43 -0.55 10.71 0.52
C PRO A 43 -0.76 9.30 -0.07
N PRO A 44 -0.22 8.25 0.58
CA PRO A 44 -0.26 6.88 0.07
C PRO A 44 -1.69 6.40 -0.14
N SER A 45 -1.97 5.81 -1.29
CA SER A 45 -3.27 5.23 -1.62
C SER A 45 -3.39 3.79 -1.12
N PHE A 46 -4.57 3.18 -1.25
CA PHE A 46 -4.78 1.77 -0.91
C PHE A 46 -3.85 0.82 -1.69
N HIS A 47 -3.47 1.20 -2.92
CA HIS A 47 -2.56 0.39 -3.74
C HIS A 47 -1.17 0.24 -3.11
N GLU A 48 -0.73 1.18 -2.28
CA GLU A 48 0.59 1.13 -1.64
C GLU A 48 0.74 -0.01 -0.62
N ILE A 49 -0.36 -0.64 -0.18
CA ILE A 49 -0.31 -1.87 0.62
C ILE A 49 0.35 -3.01 -0.17
N ARG A 50 0.15 -3.05 -1.49
CA ARG A 50 0.79 -4.05 -2.36
C ARG A 50 2.30 -3.84 -2.42
N SER A 51 2.75 -2.60 -2.60
CA SER A 51 4.17 -2.24 -2.56
C SER A 51 4.79 -2.60 -1.21
N LEU A 52 4.10 -2.30 -0.10
CA LEU A 52 4.53 -2.64 1.25
C LEU A 52 4.65 -4.16 1.45
N SER A 53 3.65 -4.93 1.02
CA SER A 53 3.66 -6.40 1.07
C SER A 53 4.87 -6.98 0.34
N ILE A 54 5.17 -6.48 -0.88
CA ILE A 54 6.33 -6.90 -1.66
C ILE A 54 7.63 -6.63 -0.89
N ARG A 55 7.78 -5.46 -0.25
CA ARG A 55 8.97 -5.12 0.56
C ARG A 55 9.13 -6.06 1.75
N VAL A 56 8.05 -6.26 2.53
CA VAL A 56 8.06 -7.14 3.71
C VAL A 56 8.43 -8.58 3.32
N TRP A 57 7.80 -9.12 2.28
CA TRP A 57 8.10 -10.47 1.82
C TRP A 57 9.46 -10.62 1.16
N THR A 58 9.98 -9.56 0.54
CA THR A 58 11.37 -9.57 0.04
C THR A 58 12.35 -9.73 1.19
N ALA A 59 12.14 -8.97 2.29
CA ALA A 59 13.00 -9.05 3.46
C ALA A 59 12.86 -10.40 4.20
N GLN A 60 11.65 -10.96 4.25
CA GLN A 60 11.37 -12.19 5.01
C GLN A 60 11.68 -13.48 4.23
N ALA A 61 11.43 -13.51 2.92
CA ALA A 61 11.42 -14.73 2.11
C ALA A 61 12.15 -14.60 0.76
N GLY A 62 12.77 -13.45 0.49
CA GLY A 62 13.53 -13.21 -0.74
C GLY A 62 12.71 -12.67 -1.90
N ALA A 63 13.43 -12.19 -2.93
CA ALA A 63 12.83 -11.48 -4.06
C ALA A 63 11.93 -12.37 -4.93
N ASP A 64 12.29 -13.63 -5.14
CA ASP A 64 11.53 -14.56 -5.99
C ASP A 64 10.18 -14.93 -5.36
N PHE A 65 10.16 -15.12 -4.03
CA PHE A 65 8.93 -15.32 -3.28
C PHE A 65 8.02 -14.09 -3.38
N ALA A 66 8.58 -12.90 -3.13
CA ALA A 66 7.84 -11.64 -3.22
C ALA A 66 7.27 -11.38 -4.63
N GLN A 67 8.03 -11.71 -5.67
CA GLN A 67 7.57 -11.63 -7.06
C GLN A 67 6.43 -12.61 -7.35
N SER A 68 6.53 -13.84 -6.83
CA SER A 68 5.53 -14.90 -7.03
C SER A 68 4.17 -14.51 -6.43
N ILE A 69 4.14 -14.01 -5.20
CA ILE A 69 2.88 -13.55 -4.56
C ILE A 69 2.33 -12.28 -5.19
N ALA A 70 3.20 -11.45 -5.78
CA ALA A 70 2.74 -10.31 -6.58
C ALA A 70 2.14 -10.80 -7.91
N GLY A 71 2.51 -11.96 -8.42
CA GLY A 71 2.08 -12.42 -9.74
C GLY A 71 2.69 -11.58 -10.87
N HIS A 72 3.86 -10.97 -10.65
CA HIS A 72 4.57 -10.25 -11.69
C HIS A 72 5.38 -11.21 -12.55
N LYS A 73 5.15 -11.20 -13.86
CA LYS A 73 5.95 -11.97 -14.83
C LYS A 73 7.35 -11.37 -14.99
N ASP A 74 7.46 -10.05 -14.92
CA ASP A 74 8.72 -9.33 -15.04
C ASP A 74 9.22 -8.90 -13.65
N SER A 75 10.49 -9.22 -13.38
CA SER A 75 11.21 -8.83 -12.18
C SER A 75 11.36 -7.31 -12.02
N ALA A 76 11.35 -6.55 -13.12
CA ALA A 76 11.48 -5.10 -13.10
C ALA A 76 10.30 -4.42 -12.36
N THR A 77 9.08 -4.92 -12.53
CA THR A 77 7.88 -4.39 -11.83
C THR A 77 7.96 -4.60 -10.32
N THR A 78 8.52 -5.73 -9.89
CA THR A 78 8.78 -6.02 -8.48
C THR A 78 9.92 -5.15 -7.94
N ALA A 79 10.96 -4.88 -8.74
CA ALA A 79 12.03 -3.95 -8.37
C ALA A 79 11.49 -2.53 -8.10
N THR A 80 10.62 -2.00 -8.97
CA THR A 80 9.95 -0.71 -8.75
C THR A 80 9.09 -0.68 -7.49
N SER A 81 8.43 -1.79 -7.16
CA SER A 81 7.61 -1.90 -5.94
C SER A 81 8.44 -2.01 -4.66
N ARG A 82 9.69 -2.51 -4.77
CA ARG A 82 10.65 -2.59 -3.66
C ARG A 82 11.29 -1.26 -3.33
N ASP A 83 11.33 -0.32 -4.27
CA ASP A 83 11.88 1.00 -4.05
C ASP A 83 11.10 1.75 -2.95
N VAL A 84 11.81 2.19 -1.92
CA VAL A 84 11.27 2.97 -0.80
C VAL A 84 11.07 4.45 -1.16
N ARG A 85 11.50 4.88 -2.35
CA ARG A 85 11.33 6.24 -2.90
C ARG A 85 11.80 7.32 -1.92
N GLY A 86 12.90 7.03 -1.22
CA GLY A 86 13.49 7.92 -0.21
C GLY A 86 12.78 7.94 1.14
N SER A 87 11.82 7.05 1.38
CA SER A 87 11.08 6.99 2.66
C SER A 87 11.87 6.29 3.77
N GLU A 88 12.89 5.50 3.43
CA GLU A 88 13.67 4.68 4.36
C GLU A 88 15.16 4.67 3.97
N TRP A 89 16.03 4.38 4.93
CA TRP A 89 17.46 4.17 4.70
C TRP A 89 17.76 2.70 4.38
N ALA A 90 18.55 2.45 3.33
CA ALA A 90 19.03 1.11 3.02
C ALA A 90 20.10 0.68 4.03
N LYS A 91 19.82 -0.37 4.81
CA LYS A 91 20.82 -0.97 5.71
C LYS A 91 21.72 -1.91 4.94
N ILE A 92 23.00 -1.57 4.82
CA ILE A 92 24.03 -2.46 4.24
C ILE A 92 24.49 -3.41 5.34
N VAL A 93 24.29 -4.71 5.14
CA VAL A 93 24.83 -5.75 6.01
C VAL A 93 26.09 -6.29 5.34
N LEU A 94 27.23 -6.19 6.03
CA LEU A 94 28.48 -6.78 5.56
C LEU A 94 28.46 -8.28 5.86
N ALA A 95 28.80 -9.10 4.87
CA ALA A 95 29.01 -10.53 5.09
C ALA A 95 30.29 -10.71 5.91
N THR A 96 30.11 -11.01 7.19
CA THR A 96 31.17 -11.53 8.08
C THR A 96 31.20 -13.03 8.05
#